data_AF-A0A932PA64-F1
#
_entry.id   AF-A0A932PA64-F1
#
_cell.length_a   1.000
_cell.length_b   1.000
_cell.length_c   1.000
_cell.angle_alpha   90.00
_cell.angle_beta   90.00
_cell.angle_gamma   90.00
#
_symmetry.space_group_name_H-M   'P 1'
#
loop_
_entity.id
_entity.type
_entity.pdbx_description
1 polymer ?
#
loop_
_entity_poly.entity_id
_entity_poly.type
_entity_poly.pdbx_seq_one_letter_code
_entity_poly.pdbx_strand_id
1 'polypeptide(L)'
;MARLTDAETLRRYKSALKEWKVTGYVTWKDIAVASLKKELPGYTLRAVAELMHRYVEGGGEIDRVRERRAQWCEYEYHYDLRLLIEGQKFYIETLLLDDDPDDLTIHVVSFHPA
;
A
#
# COMPACT_ATOMS: atom_id res chain seq x y z
N MET A 1 11.85 -9.02 6.15
CA MET A 1 11.08 -7.77 6.21
C MET A 1 11.58 -6.98 7.40
N ALA A 2 11.92 -5.71 7.21
CA ALA A 2 12.43 -4.84 8.26
C ALA A 2 11.50 -3.64 8.38
N ARG A 3 11.15 -3.25 9.61
CA ARG A 3 10.26 -2.11 9.83
C ARG A 3 10.81 -0.85 9.16
N LEU A 4 9.94 -0.12 8.48
CA LEU A 4 10.27 1.19 7.93
C LEU A 4 10.49 2.18 9.06
N THR A 5 11.76 2.49 9.32
CA THR A 5 12.19 3.46 10.35
C THR A 5 12.72 4.76 9.75
N ASP A 6 12.93 4.79 8.43
CA ASP A 6 13.36 6.00 7.73
C ASP A 6 12.24 7.05 7.73
N ALA A 7 12.50 8.18 8.40
CA ALA A 7 11.50 9.22 8.65
C ALA A 7 11.04 9.92 7.37
N GLU A 8 11.93 10.09 6.40
CA GLU A 8 11.61 10.75 5.14
C GLU A 8 10.69 9.87 4.28
N THR A 9 11.06 8.61 4.09
CA THR A 9 10.25 7.63 3.36
C THR A 9 8.89 7.46 4.01
N LEU A 10 8.84 7.37 5.35
CA LEU A 10 7.57 7.29 6.08
C LEU A 10 6.69 8.52 5.85
N ARG A 11 7.29 9.73 5.87
CA ARG A 11 6.57 10.98 5.59
C ARG A 11 6.02 11.01 4.16
N ARG A 12 6.83 10.62 3.17
CA ARG A 12 6.44 10.52 1.75
C ARG A 12 5.29 9.54 1.56
N TYR A 13 5.42 8.34 2.14
CA TYR A 13 4.39 7.31 2.10
C TYR A 13 3.06 7.77 2.71
N LYS A 14 3.12 8.41 3.89
CA LYS A 14 1.95 9.03 4.53
C LYS A 14 1.31 10.11 3.65
N SER A 15 2.13 10.95 3.01
CA SER A 15 1.66 12.00 2.12
C SER A 15 0.88 11.42 0.93
N ALA A 16 1.42 10.40 0.28
CA ALA A 16 0.73 9.72 -0.83
C ALA A 16 -0.58 9.04 -0.38
N LEU A 17 -0.58 8.32 0.76
CA LEU A 17 -1.81 7.70 1.29
C LEU A 17 -2.88 8.72 1.70
N LYS A 18 -2.51 9.94 2.07
CA LYS A 18 -3.47 10.99 2.47
C LYS A 18 -4.43 11.34 1.33
N GLU A 19 -3.98 11.17 0.09
CA GLU A 19 -4.77 11.40 -1.12
C GLU A 19 -5.65 10.20 -1.51
N TRP A 20 -5.92 9.26 -0.60
CA TRP A 20 -6.80 8.08 -0.83
C TRP A 20 -8.17 8.41 -1.43
N LYS A 21 -8.67 9.63 -1.20
CA LYS A 21 -9.95 10.13 -1.72
C LYS A 21 -9.89 10.62 -3.16
N VAL A 22 -8.69 10.82 -3.71
CA VAL A 22 -8.42 11.34 -5.05
C VAL A 22 -8.01 10.18 -5.97
N THR A 23 -8.62 10.12 -7.16
CA THR A 23 -8.28 9.11 -8.15
C THR A 23 -6.87 9.34 -8.69
N GLY A 24 -6.09 8.27 -8.83
CA GLY A 24 -4.71 8.30 -9.36
C GLY A 24 -3.62 8.20 -8.29
N TYR A 25 -3.91 8.55 -7.04
CA TYR A 25 -2.90 8.55 -5.96
C TYR A 25 -2.71 7.21 -5.27
N VAL A 26 -3.78 6.40 -5.16
CA VAL A 26 -3.69 5.01 -4.70
C VAL A 26 -4.23 4.12 -5.80
N THR A 27 -3.34 3.58 -6.62
CA THR A 27 -3.69 2.72 -7.75
C THR A 27 -3.48 1.25 -7.39
N TRP A 28 -4.08 0.36 -8.18
CA TRP A 28 -4.10 -1.07 -7.89
C TRP A 28 -3.79 -1.87 -9.15
N LYS A 29 -2.90 -2.86 -9.04
CA LYS A 29 -2.68 -3.81 -10.12
C LYS A 29 -3.84 -4.79 -10.23
N ASP A 30 -4.12 -5.27 -11.44
CA ASP A 30 -5.26 -6.15 -11.72
C ASP A 30 -5.31 -7.38 -10.81
N ILE A 31 -4.15 -7.95 -10.47
CA ILE A 31 -4.06 -9.08 -9.56
C ILE A 31 -4.53 -8.74 -8.14
N ALA A 32 -4.17 -7.56 -7.63
CA ALA A 32 -4.60 -7.08 -6.32
C ALA A 32 -6.10 -6.74 -6.35
N VAL A 33 -6.60 -6.13 -7.43
CA VAL A 33 -8.03 -5.87 -7.64
C VAL A 33 -8.84 -7.17 -7.65
N ALA A 34 -8.37 -8.18 -8.39
CA ALA A 34 -9.03 -9.48 -8.47
C ALA A 34 -9.08 -10.17 -7.11
N SER A 35 -7.98 -10.12 -6.35
CA SER A 35 -7.92 -10.67 -5.00
C SER A 35 -8.86 -9.94 -4.04
N LEU A 36 -8.87 -8.60 -4.03
CA LEU A 36 -9.79 -7.82 -3.20
C LEU A 36 -11.26 -8.18 -3.48
N LYS A 37 -11.65 -8.28 -4.76
CA LYS A 37 -13.01 -8.66 -5.15
C LYS A 37 -13.40 -10.06 -4.67
N LYS A 38 -12.45 -10.98 -4.62
CA LYS A 38 -12.64 -12.36 -4.16
C LYS A 38 -12.78 -12.45 -2.65
N GLU A 39 -11.89 -11.78 -1.92
CA GLU A 39 -11.76 -11.94 -0.47
C GLU A 39 -12.66 -10.99 0.32
N LEU A 40 -12.96 -9.81 -0.22
CA LEU A 40 -13.78 -8.77 0.43
C LEU A 40 -14.89 -8.29 -0.53
N PRO A 41 -15.87 -9.15 -0.87
CA PRO A 41 -16.96 -8.75 -1.74
C PRO A 41 -17.75 -7.60 -1.10
N GLY A 42 -17.85 -6.47 -1.81
CA GLY A 42 -18.51 -5.26 -1.34
C GLY A 42 -17.55 -4.14 -0.90
N TYR A 43 -16.27 -4.44 -0.68
CA TYR A 43 -15.26 -3.40 -0.49
C TYR A 43 -14.88 -2.76 -1.82
N THR A 44 -14.70 -1.44 -1.78
CA THR A 44 -14.14 -0.69 -2.91
C THR A 44 -12.64 -0.49 -2.70
N LEU A 45 -11.90 -0.28 -3.80
CA LEU A 45 -10.47 0.07 -3.72
C LEU A 45 -10.26 1.31 -2.83
N ARG A 46 -11.16 2.29 -2.93
CA ARG A 46 -11.14 3.50 -2.10
C ARG A 46 -11.34 3.20 -0.61
N ALA A 47 -12.27 2.29 -0.27
CA ALA A 47 -12.49 1.91 1.12
C ALA A 47 -11.25 1.23 1.72
N VAL A 48 -10.56 0.37 0.95
CA VAL A 48 -9.32 -0.25 1.44
C VAL A 48 -8.17 0.76 1.51
N ALA A 49 -8.06 1.68 0.55
CA ALA A 49 -7.09 2.78 0.62
C ALA A 49 -7.32 3.68 1.85
N GLU A 50 -8.58 3.97 2.20
CA GLU A 50 -8.93 4.69 3.42
C GLU A 50 -8.51 3.90 4.68
N LEU A 51 -8.73 2.59 4.71
CA LEU A 51 -8.27 1.74 5.81
C LEU A 51 -6.74 1.73 5.94
N MET A 52 -6.01 1.70 4.81
CA MET A 52 -4.54 1.82 4.79
C MET A 52 -4.10 3.16 5.38
N HIS A 53 -4.72 4.26 4.96
CA HIS A 53 -4.42 5.59 5.51
C HIS A 53 -4.67 5.64 7.02
N ARG A 54 -5.84 5.20 7.49
CA ARG A 54 -6.18 5.17 8.92
C ARG A 54 -5.23 4.29 9.73
N TYR A 55 -4.84 3.14 9.19
CA TYR A 55 -3.88 2.24 9.82
C TYR A 55 -2.52 2.93 10.03
N VAL A 56 -1.97 3.56 9.00
CA VAL A 56 -0.67 4.24 9.06
C VAL A 56 -0.72 5.51 9.93
N GLU A 57 -1.82 6.25 9.90
CA GLU A 57 -2.03 7.40 10.80
C GLU A 57 -2.19 6.98 12.25
N GLY A 58 -2.82 5.83 12.51
CA GLY A 58 -2.96 5.24 13.84
C GLY A 58 -1.68 4.62 14.43
N GLY A 59 -0.54 4.74 13.75
CA GLY A 59 0.74 4.17 14.20
C GLY A 59 0.97 2.72 13.76
N GLY A 60 0.22 2.25 12.77
CA GLY A 60 0.42 0.96 12.13
C GLY A 60 1.83 0.78 11.56
N GLU A 61 2.30 -0.46 11.52
CA GLU A 61 3.64 -0.80 11.07
C GLU A 61 3.66 -1.00 9.56
N ILE A 62 4.65 -0.38 8.91
CA ILE A 62 4.99 -0.63 7.52
C ILE A 62 6.31 -1.36 7.52
N ASP A 63 6.37 -2.51 6.87
CA ASP A 63 7.63 -3.20 6.62
C ASP A 63 8.19 -2.82 5.27
N ARG A 64 9.51 -2.66 5.18
CA ARG A 64 10.25 -2.47 3.95
C ARG A 64 10.93 -3.77 3.56
N VAL A 65 10.79 -4.15 2.29
CA VAL A 65 11.39 -5.36 1.72
C VAL A 65 12.04 -5.00 0.40
N ARG A 66 13.28 -5.46 0.18
CA ARG A 66 13.99 -5.22 -1.07
C ARG A 66 13.25 -5.91 -2.21
N GLU A 67 12.91 -5.14 -3.24
CA GLU A 67 12.23 -5.67 -4.41
C GLU A 67 13.19 -6.51 -5.26
N ARG A 68 12.70 -7.64 -5.75
CA ARG A 68 13.49 -8.64 -6.50
C ARG A 68 12.79 -9.11 -7.77
N ARG A 69 11.51 -8.79 -7.94
CA ARG A 69 10.70 -9.17 -9.09
C ARG A 69 11.16 -8.33 -10.29
N ALA A 70 11.44 -9.00 -11.41
CA ALA A 70 11.94 -8.35 -12.61
C ALA A 70 11.01 -7.23 -13.12
N GLN A 71 9.70 -7.37 -12.94
CA GLN A 71 8.71 -6.37 -13.35
C GLN A 71 8.70 -5.09 -12.49
N TRP A 72 9.38 -5.07 -11.35
CA TRP A 72 9.45 -3.94 -10.41
C TRP A 72 10.91 -3.58 -10.09
N CYS A 73 11.87 -4.00 -10.92
CA CYS A 73 13.29 -3.86 -10.64
C CYS A 73 13.79 -2.41 -10.62
N GLU A 74 13.00 -1.47 -11.13
CA GLU A 74 13.24 -0.03 -11.04
C GLU A 74 13.04 0.51 -9.61
N TYR A 75 12.25 -0.19 -8.78
CA TYR A 75 12.04 0.16 -7.37
C TYR A 75 13.03 -0.64 -6.50
N GLU A 76 13.71 0.03 -5.57
CA GLU A 76 14.62 -0.66 -4.65
C GLU A 76 13.84 -1.48 -3.60
N TYR A 77 12.65 -1.01 -3.22
CA TYR A 77 11.83 -1.60 -2.15
C TYR A 77 10.35 -1.65 -2.50
N HIS A 78 9.66 -2.64 -1.93
CA HIS A 78 8.22 -2.57 -1.67
C HIS A 78 7.95 -2.44 -0.17
N TYR A 79 6.74 -2.01 0.14
CA TYR A 79 6.27 -1.68 1.47
C TYR A 79 5.01 -2.46 1.80
N ASP A 80 5.05 -3.15 2.93
CA ASP A 80 4.04 -4.13 3.31
C ASP A 80 3.27 -3.66 4.53
N LEU A 81 1.94 -3.70 4.43
CA LEU A 81 1.04 -3.44 5.55
C LEU A 81 0.31 -4.72 5.95
N ARG A 82 -0.07 -4.77 7.24
CA ARG A 82 -0.90 -5.85 7.79
C ARG A 82 -2.12 -5.28 8.47
N LEU A 83 -3.23 -5.27 7.76
CA LEU A 83 -4.48 -4.69 8.24
C LEU A 83 -5.39 -5.79 8.79
N LEU A 84 -6.18 -5.43 9.81
CA LEU A 84 -7.31 -6.23 10.26
C LEU A 84 -8.57 -5.64 9.61
N ILE A 85 -9.23 -6.41 8.74
CA ILE A 85 -10.45 -6.03 8.04
C ILE A 85 -11.49 -7.08 8.38
N GLU A 86 -12.58 -6.69 9.05
CA GLU A 86 -13.65 -7.59 9.50
C GLU A 86 -13.16 -8.79 10.33
N GLY A 87 -12.12 -8.58 11.14
CA GLY A 87 -11.53 -9.63 11.98
C GLY A 87 -10.57 -10.56 11.25
N GLN A 88 -10.38 -10.41 9.93
CA GLN A 88 -9.39 -11.13 9.14
C GLN A 88 -8.17 -10.26 8.86
N LYS A 89 -6.98 -10.86 8.98
CA LYS A 89 -5.73 -10.17 8.70
C LYS A 89 -5.40 -10.25 7.22
N PHE A 90 -5.06 -9.13 6.61
CA PHE A 90 -4.68 -9.02 5.21
C PHE A 90 -3.27 -8.47 5.06
N TYR A 91 -2.51 -9.08 4.16
CA TYR A 91 -1.24 -8.60 3.67
C TYR A 91 -1.46 -7.72 2.44
N ILE A 92 -0.87 -6.53 2.45
CA ILE A 92 -0.96 -5.58 1.34
C ILE A 92 0.45 -5.14 0.98
N GLU A 93 0.90 -5.48 -0.22
CA GLU A 93 2.20 -5.03 -0.74
C GLU A 93 1.99 -3.79 -1.62
N THR A 94 2.85 -2.80 -1.42
CA THR A 94 2.77 -1.51 -2.11
C THR A 94 4.12 -1.05 -2.63
N LEU A 95 4.11 -0.29 -3.71
CA LEU A 95 5.24 0.51 -4.16
C LEU A 95 4.94 1.98 -3.89
N LEU A 96 5.98 2.72 -3.48
CA LEU A 96 5.96 4.18 -3.44
C LEU A 96 6.59 4.68 -4.73
N LEU A 97 5.83 5.43 -5.51
CA LEU A 97 6.30 6.10 -6.72
C LEU A 97 6.63 7.54 -6.34
N ASP A 98 7.92 7.89 -6.49
CA ASP A 98 8.47 9.20 -6.15
C ASP A 98 9.25 9.82 -7.32
N ASP A 99 8.85 9.48 -8.54
CA ASP A 99 9.35 10.06 -9.78
C ASP A 99 9.07 11.57 -9.88
N ASP A 100 7.96 12.04 -9.29
CA ASP A 100 7.68 13.44 -9.03
C ASP A 100 7.59 13.70 -7.51
N PRO A 101 8.48 14.52 -6.91
CA PRO A 101 8.46 14.80 -5.48
C PRO A 101 7.21 15.58 -5.03
N ASP A 102 6.52 16.25 -5.94
CA ASP A 102 5.29 17.00 -5.67
C ASP A 102 4.02 16.16 -5.96
N ASP A 103 4.15 14.99 -6.61
CA ASP A 103 3.03 14.11 -6.99
C ASP A 103 3.29 12.63 -6.64
N LEU A 104 3.47 12.37 -5.35
CA LEU A 104 3.74 11.02 -4.84
C LEU A 104 2.51 10.11 -4.94
N THR A 105 2.69 8.91 -5.49
CA THR A 105 1.61 7.91 -5.59
C THR A 105 1.98 6.58 -4.97
N ILE A 106 0.95 5.81 -4.61
CA ILE A 106 1.08 4.45 -4.08
C ILE A 106 0.44 3.47 -5.06
N HIS A 107 1.19 2.44 -5.41
CA HIS A 107 0.73 1.35 -6.24
C HIS A 107 0.59 0.09 -5.40
N VAL A 108 -0.65 -0.39 -5.24
CA VAL A 108 -0.93 -1.67 -4.59
C VAL A 108 -0.67 -2.80 -5.58
N VAL A 109 0.37 -3.60 -5.31
CA VAL A 109 0.84 -4.66 -6.22
C VAL A 109 0.38 -6.04 -5.79
N SER A 110 0.06 -6.24 -4.50
CA SER A 110 -0.47 -7.50 -3.98
C SER A 110 -1.44 -7.25 -2.83
N PHE A 111 -2.46 -8.10 -2.74
CA PHE A 111 -3.45 -8.11 -1.66
C PHE A 111 -3.87 -9.55 -1.42
N HIS A 112 -3.75 -10.07 -0.20
CA HIS A 112 -4.22 -11.42 0.14
C HIS A 112 -4.39 -11.60 1.65
N PRO A 113 -5.13 -12.62 2.11
CA PRO A 113 -5.16 -13.00 3.52
C PRO A 113 -3.74 -13.30 4.04
N ALA A 114 -3.47 -12.92 5.28
CA ALA A 114 -2.18 -13.17 5.94
C ALA A 114 -2.06 -14.59 6.51
#